data_AF-A0A497GDA4-F1
#
_entry.id   AF-A0A497GDA4-F1
#
_cell.length_a   1.000
_cell.length_b   1.000
_cell.length_c   1.000
_cell.angle_alpha   90.00
_cell.angle_beta   90.00
_cell.angle_gamma   90.00
#
_symmetry.space_group_name_H-M   'P 1'
#
loop_
_entity.id
_entity.type
_entity.pdbx_description
1 polymer ?
#
loop_
_entity_poly.entity_id
_entity_poly.type
_entity_poly.pdbx_seq_one_letter_code
_entity_poly.pdbx_strand_id
1 'polypeptide(L)'
;MSGHELMAKSDGKTTLFDHLRDCAKVASGVADGAPFDRDYREKLKKDLLFCAIVHDVGKSASGFQEVMYGQKRNWDSKRHEILSTAFAATFPDVKEEQLFAVLTHHRSILPDATATGIEKTLPENQILFKGELDKITPVYEDMRREWCERSQDLLKVWNRVCYETGQHEWKLDKIPDIVDIGLSCGWLSRSTRNGQPATVPGDKRRYAALLRGALISSDHLSSANVTSLPPPVTLKDYQIFRE
;
A
#
# COMPACT_ATOMS: atom_id res chain seq x y z
N MET A 1 -25.33 -10.88 -6.42
CA MET A 1 -23.88 -10.61 -6.51
C MET A 1 -23.54 -10.44 -7.98
N SER A 2 -23.12 -9.24 -8.40
CA SER A 2 -22.71 -9.04 -9.79
C SER A 2 -21.42 -9.84 -10.00
N GLY A 3 -21.44 -10.78 -10.95
CA GLY A 3 -20.31 -11.68 -11.28
C GLY A 3 -19.16 -10.98 -11.99
N HIS A 4 -18.96 -9.68 -11.75
CA HIS A 4 -17.90 -8.89 -12.35
C HIS A 4 -16.60 -9.07 -11.55
N GLU A 5 -15.49 -9.15 -12.28
CA GLU A 5 -14.13 -9.26 -11.75
C GLU A 5 -13.76 -8.04 -10.89
N LEU A 6 -12.71 -8.11 -10.07
CA LEU A 6 -12.23 -6.91 -9.37
C LEU A 6 -11.23 -6.18 -10.27
N MET A 7 -11.45 -4.88 -10.49
CA MET A 7 -10.62 -4.03 -11.36
C MET A 7 -9.68 -3.14 -10.54
N ALA A 8 -8.46 -2.94 -11.02
CA ALA A 8 -7.52 -1.96 -10.47
C ALA A 8 -7.51 -0.63 -11.23
N LYS A 9 -7.89 -0.65 -12.52
CA LYS A 9 -8.01 0.54 -13.39
C LYS A 9 -9.35 0.53 -14.13
N SER A 10 -9.82 1.70 -14.53
CA SER A 10 -11.03 1.89 -15.31
C SER A 10 -10.84 1.68 -16.83
N ASP A 11 -9.75 1.03 -17.24
CA ASP A 11 -9.43 0.75 -18.65
C ASP A 11 -10.17 -0.50 -19.20
N GLY A 12 -10.96 -1.16 -18.35
CA GLY A 12 -11.71 -2.38 -18.68
C GLY A 12 -10.83 -3.62 -18.89
N LYS A 13 -9.53 -3.55 -18.59
CA LYS A 13 -8.55 -4.61 -18.86
C LYS A 13 -7.71 -4.97 -17.63
N THR A 14 -7.30 -3.99 -16.84
CA THR A 14 -6.39 -4.21 -15.72
C THR A 14 -7.16 -4.67 -14.49
N THR A 15 -7.18 -5.99 -14.28
CA THR A 15 -7.77 -6.61 -13.09
C THR A 15 -6.94 -6.29 -11.85
N LEU A 16 -7.56 -6.32 -10.67
CA LEU A 16 -6.88 -6.18 -9.39
C LEU A 16 -5.84 -7.30 -9.20
N PHE A 17 -6.19 -8.52 -9.62
CA PHE A 17 -5.29 -9.66 -9.59
C PHE A 17 -4.01 -9.39 -10.40
N ASP A 18 -4.13 -8.97 -11.66
CA ASP A 18 -2.98 -8.70 -12.53
C ASP A 18 -2.10 -7.58 -11.97
N HIS A 19 -2.73 -6.48 -11.52
CA HIS A 19 -2.03 -5.34 -10.92
C HIS A 19 -1.18 -5.74 -9.71
N LEU A 20 -1.77 -6.47 -8.76
CA LEU A 20 -1.06 -6.92 -7.55
C LEU A 20 0.06 -7.92 -7.89
N ARG A 21 -0.21 -8.88 -8.78
CA ARG A 21 0.80 -9.85 -9.25
C ARG A 21 1.98 -9.16 -9.92
N ASP A 22 1.73 -8.21 -10.79
CA ASP A 22 2.79 -7.56 -11.56
C ASP A 22 3.57 -6.56 -10.70
N CYS A 23 2.92 -5.85 -9.78
CA CYS A 23 3.59 -5.07 -8.75
C CYS A 23 4.51 -5.94 -7.87
N ALA A 24 4.05 -7.13 -7.47
CA ALA A 24 4.84 -8.08 -6.69
C ALA A 24 6.12 -8.55 -7.41
N LYS A 25 6.04 -8.82 -8.72
CA LYS A 25 7.21 -9.18 -9.54
C LYS A 25 8.22 -8.04 -9.61
N VAL A 26 7.75 -6.82 -9.87
CA VAL A 26 8.61 -5.63 -9.93
C VAL A 26 9.25 -5.37 -8.57
N ALA A 27 8.48 -5.46 -7.49
CA ALA A 27 8.96 -5.32 -6.12
C ALA A 27 10.10 -6.30 -5.79
N SER A 28 9.97 -7.57 -6.21
CA SER A 28 11.07 -8.54 -6.08
C SER A 28 12.33 -8.04 -6.78
N GLY A 29 12.21 -7.61 -8.04
CA GLY A 29 13.37 -7.12 -8.79
C GLY A 29 13.99 -5.85 -8.19
N VAL A 30 13.18 -4.93 -7.66
CA VAL A 30 13.64 -3.70 -7.00
C VAL A 30 14.47 -4.05 -5.76
N ALA A 31 14.00 -5.01 -4.96
CA ALA A 31 14.76 -5.48 -3.79
C ALA A 31 16.04 -6.23 -4.19
N ASP A 32 15.97 -7.10 -5.21
CA ASP A 32 17.12 -7.87 -5.69
C ASP A 32 18.23 -6.97 -6.24
N GLY A 33 17.86 -5.86 -6.90
CA GLY A 33 18.77 -4.86 -7.46
C GLY A 33 19.19 -3.75 -6.49
N ALA A 34 18.71 -3.75 -5.25
CA ALA A 34 19.03 -2.70 -4.28
C ALA A 34 20.52 -2.76 -3.88
N PRO A 35 21.18 -1.61 -3.63
CA PRO A 35 22.62 -1.53 -3.32
C PRO A 35 22.91 -1.88 -1.85
N PHE A 36 22.38 -3.01 -1.38
CA PHE A 36 22.57 -3.52 -0.03
C PHE A 36 23.22 -4.91 -0.04
N ASP A 37 23.75 -5.32 1.11
CA ASP A 37 24.21 -6.70 1.28
C ASP A 37 23.07 -7.71 1.08
N ARG A 38 23.43 -8.99 0.97
CA ARG A 38 22.48 -10.07 0.69
C ARG A 38 21.38 -10.15 1.76
N ASP A 39 21.75 -10.13 3.04
CA ASP A 39 20.79 -10.33 4.14
C ASP A 39 19.79 -9.18 4.21
N TYR A 40 20.25 -7.95 3.99
CA TYR A 40 19.38 -6.79 3.93
C TYR A 40 18.47 -6.80 2.71
N ARG A 41 18.95 -7.27 1.55
CA ARG A 41 18.10 -7.46 0.36
C ARG A 41 17.01 -8.49 0.58
N GLU A 42 17.32 -9.63 1.20
CA GLU A 42 16.31 -10.65 1.52
C GLU A 42 15.25 -10.10 2.50
N LYS A 43 15.68 -9.36 3.53
CA LYS A 43 14.76 -8.68 4.45
C LYS A 43 13.88 -7.66 3.73
N LEU A 44 14.47 -6.80 2.90
CA LEU A 44 13.75 -5.80 2.11
C LEU A 44 12.76 -6.47 1.16
N LYS A 45 13.19 -7.52 0.46
CA LYS A 45 12.38 -8.29 -0.48
C LYS A 45 11.15 -8.87 0.19
N LYS A 46 11.31 -9.55 1.32
CA LYS A 46 10.18 -10.11 2.08
C LYS A 46 9.18 -9.03 2.48
N ASP A 47 9.66 -7.94 3.09
CA ASP A 47 8.79 -6.88 3.59
C ASP A 47 8.10 -6.11 2.45
N LEU A 48 8.83 -5.82 1.37
CA LEU A 48 8.34 -5.11 0.20
C LEU A 48 7.36 -5.95 -0.62
N LEU A 49 7.58 -7.26 -0.73
CA LEU A 49 6.67 -8.16 -1.44
C LEU A 49 5.30 -8.20 -0.75
N PHE A 50 5.27 -8.25 0.58
CA PHE A 50 4.03 -8.13 1.34
C PHE A 50 3.33 -6.79 1.05
N CYS A 51 4.07 -5.68 1.13
CA CYS A 51 3.55 -4.35 0.81
C CYS A 51 2.97 -4.29 -0.62
N ALA A 52 3.67 -4.82 -1.62
CA ALA A 52 3.25 -4.81 -3.02
C ALA A 52 1.96 -5.61 -3.24
N ILE A 53 1.80 -6.75 -2.58
CA ILE A 53 0.60 -7.59 -2.70
C ILE A 53 -0.60 -6.97 -1.97
N VAL A 54 -0.37 -6.22 -0.89
CA VAL A 54 -1.45 -5.67 -0.06
C VAL A 54 -1.85 -4.24 -0.42
N HIS A 55 -0.99 -3.43 -1.05
CA HIS A 55 -1.18 -1.98 -1.10
C HIS A 55 -2.52 -1.50 -1.68
N ASP A 56 -3.06 -2.27 -2.63
CA ASP A 56 -4.24 -1.92 -3.40
C ASP A 56 -5.46 -2.82 -3.15
N VAL A 57 -5.40 -3.75 -2.19
CA VAL A 57 -6.53 -4.63 -1.90
C VAL A 57 -7.79 -3.85 -1.54
N GLY A 58 -7.65 -2.67 -0.90
CA GLY A 58 -8.73 -1.75 -0.59
C GLY A 58 -9.57 -1.32 -1.80
N LYS A 59 -9.04 -1.46 -3.02
CA LYS A 59 -9.79 -1.22 -4.26
C LYS A 59 -10.95 -2.21 -4.43
N SER A 60 -11.00 -3.31 -3.67
CA SER A 60 -12.11 -4.26 -3.71
C SER A 60 -13.43 -3.70 -3.18
N ALA A 61 -13.40 -2.61 -2.41
CA ALA A 61 -14.60 -1.97 -1.88
C ALA A 61 -15.61 -1.68 -2.99
N SER A 62 -16.88 -1.98 -2.74
CA SER A 62 -17.94 -1.89 -3.75
C SER A 62 -18.03 -0.51 -4.39
N GLY A 63 -17.98 0.58 -3.62
CA GLY A 63 -18.01 1.93 -4.18
C GLY A 63 -16.76 2.31 -4.98
N PHE A 64 -15.59 1.73 -4.69
CA PHE A 64 -14.41 1.88 -5.55
C PHE A 64 -14.61 1.14 -6.88
N GLN A 65 -15.17 -0.08 -6.83
CA GLN A 65 -15.47 -0.85 -8.03
C GLN A 65 -16.53 -0.17 -8.92
N GLU A 66 -17.54 0.48 -8.34
CA GLU A 66 -18.50 1.29 -9.11
C GLU A 66 -17.80 2.40 -9.92
N VAL A 67 -16.73 3.00 -9.40
CA VAL A 67 -15.89 3.96 -10.15
C VAL A 67 -15.13 3.26 -11.27
N MET A 68 -14.53 2.10 -11.00
CA MET A 68 -13.79 1.34 -12.03
C MET A 68 -14.68 0.92 -13.20
N TYR A 69 -15.95 0.63 -12.92
CA TYR A 69 -16.97 0.29 -13.91
C TYR A 69 -17.68 1.50 -14.52
N GLY A 70 -17.28 2.73 -14.19
CA GLY A 70 -17.87 3.96 -14.75
C GLY A 70 -19.29 4.26 -14.26
N GLN A 71 -19.77 3.59 -13.22
CA GLN A 71 -21.07 3.80 -12.61
C GLN A 71 -21.09 5.04 -11.70
N LYS A 72 -19.93 5.41 -11.15
CA LYS A 72 -19.70 6.64 -10.39
C LYS A 72 -18.50 7.41 -10.92
N ARG A 73 -18.55 8.74 -10.82
CA ARG A 73 -17.43 9.63 -11.22
C ARG A 73 -16.23 9.51 -10.27
N ASN A 74 -16.50 9.38 -8.97
CA ASN A 74 -15.50 9.23 -7.92
C ASN A 74 -16.10 8.44 -6.76
N TRP A 75 -15.22 8.04 -5.83
CA TRP A 75 -15.60 7.30 -4.64
C TRP A 75 -15.77 8.22 -3.43
N ASP A 76 -16.49 9.34 -3.59
CA ASP A 76 -16.75 10.33 -2.53
C ASP A 76 -15.47 10.81 -1.80
N SER A 77 -14.34 10.84 -2.51
CA SER A 77 -13.00 11.14 -1.97
C SER A 77 -12.47 10.15 -0.91
N LYS A 78 -13.10 8.98 -0.75
CA LYS A 78 -12.62 7.85 0.06
C LYS A 78 -11.31 7.30 -0.48
N ARG A 79 -10.48 6.75 0.41
CA ARG A 79 -9.09 6.35 0.14
C ARG A 79 -8.92 4.85 0.35
N HIS A 80 -8.63 4.11 -0.72
CA HIS A 80 -8.51 2.65 -0.67
C HIS A 80 -7.28 2.21 0.13
N GLU A 81 -6.21 3.02 0.15
CA GLU A 81 -5.00 2.71 0.91
C GLU A 81 -5.26 2.57 2.42
N ILE A 82 -6.32 3.20 2.94
CA ILE A 82 -6.72 3.06 4.34
C ILE A 82 -7.25 1.65 4.60
N LEU A 83 -8.12 1.14 3.73
CA LEU A 83 -8.64 -0.23 3.83
C LEU A 83 -7.54 -1.26 3.61
N SER A 84 -6.65 -1.03 2.64
CA SER A 84 -5.47 -1.87 2.43
C SER A 84 -4.60 -1.96 3.68
N THR A 85 -4.40 -0.83 4.37
CA THR A 85 -3.61 -0.78 5.61
C THR A 85 -4.33 -1.50 6.75
N ALA A 86 -5.64 -1.29 6.90
CA ALA A 86 -6.43 -1.97 7.94
C ALA A 86 -6.48 -3.49 7.74
N PHE A 87 -6.51 -3.95 6.48
CA PHE A 87 -6.36 -5.38 6.17
C PHE A 87 -4.92 -5.87 6.41
N ALA A 88 -3.90 -5.11 6.01
CA ALA A 88 -2.51 -5.47 6.33
C ALA A 88 -2.28 -5.63 7.84
N ALA A 89 -2.93 -4.80 8.67
CA ALA A 89 -2.86 -4.83 10.12
C ALA A 89 -3.44 -6.11 10.76
N THR A 90 -4.19 -6.93 10.01
CA THR A 90 -4.71 -8.21 10.53
C THR A 90 -3.68 -9.33 10.51
N PHE A 91 -2.52 -9.14 9.87
CA PHE A 91 -1.46 -10.15 9.80
C PHE A 91 -0.53 -10.05 11.03
N PRO A 92 -0.21 -11.17 11.70
CA PRO A 92 0.46 -11.15 13.01
C PRO A 92 1.89 -10.58 12.98
N ASP A 93 2.61 -10.74 11.86
CA ASP A 93 4.03 -10.35 11.73
C ASP A 93 4.23 -9.04 10.97
N VAL A 94 3.16 -8.28 10.72
CA VAL A 94 3.26 -7.02 9.99
C VAL A 94 3.94 -5.93 10.82
N LYS A 95 4.89 -5.24 10.21
CA LYS A 95 5.64 -4.14 10.85
C LYS A 95 4.93 -2.81 10.62
N GLU A 96 5.08 -1.88 11.56
CA GLU A 96 4.56 -0.51 11.43
C GLU A 96 5.11 0.18 10.16
N GLU A 97 6.36 -0.10 9.79
CA GLU A 97 7.00 0.42 8.59
C GLU A 97 6.32 -0.04 7.30
N GLN A 98 5.79 -1.28 7.28
CA GLN A 98 5.03 -1.81 6.16
C GLN A 98 3.64 -1.18 6.08
N LEU A 99 2.95 -1.07 7.22
CA LEU A 99 1.65 -0.38 7.32
C LEU A 99 1.78 1.07 6.87
N PHE A 100 2.82 1.76 7.30
CA PHE A 100 3.09 3.15 6.91
C PHE A 100 3.36 3.29 5.42
N ALA A 101 4.17 2.39 4.83
CA ALA A 101 4.44 2.38 3.41
C ALA A 101 3.15 2.18 2.59
N VAL A 102 2.31 1.21 2.98
CA VAL A 102 1.01 0.95 2.35
C VAL A 102 0.07 2.15 2.50
N LEU A 103 -0.06 2.71 3.70
CA LEU A 103 -0.97 3.84 3.96
C LEU A 103 -0.61 5.10 3.15
N THR A 104 0.67 5.29 2.83
CA THR A 104 1.16 6.55 2.26
C THR A 104 1.69 6.42 0.83
N HIS A 105 1.41 5.31 0.14
CA HIS A 105 1.93 5.08 -1.22
C HIS A 105 1.35 6.06 -2.27
N HIS A 106 0.13 6.57 -2.09
CA HIS A 106 -0.46 7.58 -2.99
C HIS A 106 -0.39 9.03 -2.49
N ARG A 107 -0.09 9.25 -1.21
CA ARG A 107 -0.25 10.56 -0.55
C ARG A 107 1.05 11.07 0.01
N SER A 108 1.14 12.39 0.12
CA SER A 108 2.31 13.04 0.71
C SER A 108 2.30 12.88 2.23
N ILE A 109 3.50 12.82 2.82
CA ILE A 109 3.72 12.72 4.29
C ILE A 109 3.88 14.12 4.92
N LEU A 110 3.90 15.19 4.09
CA LEU A 110 4.62 16.44 4.35
C LEU A 110 4.67 16.95 5.81
N PRO A 111 5.90 17.22 6.30
CA PRO A 111 6.19 18.25 7.29
C PRO A 111 6.30 19.63 6.61
N ASP A 112 5.90 20.68 7.33
CA ASP A 112 6.08 22.12 7.05
C ASP A 112 5.00 22.90 6.27
N ALA A 113 4.36 23.78 7.04
CA ALA A 113 3.21 24.62 6.74
C ALA A 113 3.47 25.81 5.81
N THR A 114 4.17 25.64 4.68
CA THR A 114 4.42 26.78 3.76
C THR A 114 3.92 26.62 2.32
N ALA A 115 3.36 25.48 1.95
CA ALA A 115 2.73 25.30 0.63
C ALA A 115 1.19 25.27 0.75
N THR A 116 0.59 26.45 0.81
CA THR A 116 -0.74 26.79 0.25
C THR A 116 -1.70 25.61 0.02
N GLY A 117 -2.63 25.32 0.96
CA GLY A 117 -3.98 24.76 0.75
C GLY A 117 -4.27 23.62 -0.24
N ILE A 118 -3.26 22.97 -0.83
CA ILE A 118 -3.35 22.09 -2.02
C ILE A 118 -2.82 20.67 -1.71
N GLU A 119 -2.32 20.43 -0.50
CA GLU A 119 -1.65 19.17 -0.20
C GLU A 119 -2.59 17.97 -0.19
N LYS A 120 -2.25 17.00 -1.04
CA LYS A 120 -2.82 15.65 -1.13
C LYS A 120 -2.37 14.83 0.11
N THR A 121 -2.88 15.16 1.29
CA THR A 121 -2.71 14.36 2.52
C THR A 121 -3.87 13.38 2.69
N LEU A 122 -3.73 12.46 3.64
CA LEU A 122 -4.83 11.57 4.00
C LEU A 122 -5.89 12.32 4.81
N PRO A 123 -7.19 12.09 4.54
CA PRO A 123 -8.28 12.69 5.30
C PRO A 123 -8.40 12.02 6.68
N GLU A 124 -8.20 12.80 7.76
CA GLU A 124 -8.21 12.30 9.14
C GLU A 124 -9.53 11.60 9.49
N ASN A 125 -10.67 12.10 8.99
CA ASN A 125 -11.98 11.51 9.24
C ASN A 125 -12.21 10.15 8.55
N GLN A 126 -11.26 9.64 7.77
CA GLN A 126 -11.32 8.29 7.21
C GLN A 126 -10.36 7.33 7.91
N ILE A 127 -9.51 7.80 8.82
CA ILE A 127 -8.51 6.96 9.48
C ILE A 127 -9.00 6.60 10.88
N LEU A 128 -8.98 5.31 11.21
CA LEU A 128 -9.09 4.82 12.58
C LEU A 128 -7.71 4.35 13.03
N PHE A 129 -7.06 5.10 13.92
CA PHE A 129 -5.75 4.71 14.47
C PHE A 129 -5.88 3.59 15.50
N LYS A 130 -4.76 2.90 15.73
CA LYS A 130 -4.67 1.79 16.66
C LYS A 130 -5.16 2.18 18.05
N GLY A 131 -6.18 1.47 18.53
CA GLY A 131 -6.74 1.66 19.87
C GLY A 131 -7.70 2.85 20.02
N GLU A 132 -8.08 3.54 18.94
CA GLU A 132 -9.01 4.68 18.98
C GLU A 132 -10.45 4.28 18.56
N LEU A 133 -10.92 3.11 19.01
CA LEU A 133 -12.22 2.53 18.57
C LEU A 133 -13.43 3.43 18.89
N ASP A 134 -13.32 4.30 19.89
CA ASP A 134 -14.30 5.31 20.28
C ASP A 134 -14.40 6.47 19.29
N LYS A 135 -13.43 6.61 18.38
CA LYS A 135 -13.36 7.69 17.37
C LYS A 135 -13.82 7.25 15.98
N ILE A 136 -14.48 6.10 15.88
CA ILE A 136 -14.95 5.60 14.60
C ILE A 136 -15.89 6.62 13.93
N THR A 137 -15.59 6.97 12.69
CA THR A 137 -16.37 7.96 11.94
C THR A 137 -17.38 7.25 11.04
N PRO A 138 -18.51 7.89 10.69
CA PRO A 138 -19.45 7.34 9.72
C PRO A 138 -18.80 7.03 8.37
N VAL A 139 -17.81 7.82 7.93
CA VAL A 139 -17.12 7.60 6.65
C VAL A 139 -16.27 6.34 6.68
N TYR A 140 -15.55 6.09 7.78
CA TYR A 140 -14.76 4.87 7.91
C TYR A 140 -15.65 3.62 8.04
N GLU A 141 -16.75 3.70 8.79
CA GLU A 141 -17.74 2.60 8.82
C GLU A 141 -18.32 2.29 7.45
N ASP A 142 -18.62 3.34 6.67
CA ASP A 142 -19.11 3.22 5.30
C ASP A 142 -18.11 2.46 4.42
N MET A 143 -16.84 2.86 4.46
CA MET A 143 -15.75 2.18 3.75
C MET A 143 -15.58 0.72 4.19
N ARG A 144 -15.69 0.42 5.49
CA ARG A 144 -15.63 -0.96 6.01
C ARG A 144 -16.80 -1.81 5.52
N ARG A 145 -18.01 -1.24 5.46
CA ARG A 145 -19.19 -1.95 4.94
C ARG A 145 -19.00 -2.31 3.46
N GLU A 146 -18.60 -1.35 2.65
CA GLU A 146 -18.34 -1.55 1.22
C GLU A 146 -17.22 -2.57 0.96
N TRP A 147 -16.21 -2.63 1.83
CA TRP A 147 -15.18 -3.68 1.82
C TRP A 147 -15.78 -5.07 2.07
N CYS A 148 -16.61 -5.22 3.11
CA CYS A 148 -17.21 -6.50 3.48
C CYS A 148 -18.12 -7.08 2.38
N GLU A 149 -18.83 -6.21 1.65
CA GLU A 149 -19.73 -6.59 0.54
C GLU A 149 -19.03 -7.40 -0.57
N ARG A 150 -17.70 -7.24 -0.73
CA ARG A 150 -16.90 -7.89 -1.78
C ARG A 150 -15.81 -8.80 -1.22
N SER A 151 -15.88 -9.14 0.06
CA SER A 151 -14.89 -9.99 0.76
C SER A 151 -14.64 -11.34 0.08
N GLN A 152 -15.69 -12.00 -0.44
CA GLN A 152 -15.56 -13.29 -1.13
C GLN A 152 -14.83 -13.19 -2.46
N ASP A 153 -15.00 -12.09 -3.19
CA ASP A 153 -14.30 -11.87 -4.47
C ASP A 153 -12.85 -11.45 -4.22
N LEU A 154 -12.61 -10.65 -3.18
CA LEU A 154 -11.26 -10.36 -2.72
C LEU A 154 -10.53 -11.63 -2.29
N LEU A 155 -11.17 -12.55 -1.55
CA LEU A 155 -10.56 -13.80 -1.11
C LEU A 155 -9.98 -14.60 -2.28
N LYS A 156 -10.74 -14.69 -3.38
CA LYS A 156 -10.29 -15.36 -4.61
C LYS A 156 -9.06 -14.67 -5.21
N VAL A 157 -9.10 -13.34 -5.33
CA VAL A 157 -7.98 -12.54 -5.85
C VAL A 157 -6.75 -12.72 -4.96
N TRP A 158 -6.90 -12.52 -3.65
CA TRP A 158 -5.83 -12.63 -2.66
C TRP A 158 -5.14 -13.99 -2.70
N ASN A 159 -5.90 -15.07 -2.60
CA ASN A 159 -5.35 -16.42 -2.60
C ASN A 159 -4.69 -16.79 -3.94
N ARG A 160 -5.19 -16.24 -5.05
CA ARG A 160 -4.58 -16.39 -6.37
C ARG A 160 -3.26 -15.63 -6.47
N VAL A 161 -3.18 -14.38 -6.01
CA VAL A 161 -1.93 -13.61 -5.95
C VAL A 161 -0.91 -14.33 -5.07
N CYS A 162 -1.30 -14.77 -3.87
CA CYS A 162 -0.44 -15.53 -2.96
C CYS A 162 0.08 -16.83 -3.59
N TYR A 163 -0.73 -17.49 -4.42
CA TYR A 163 -0.29 -18.68 -5.15
C TYR A 163 0.73 -18.35 -6.25
N GLU A 164 0.43 -17.40 -7.13
CA GLU A 164 1.29 -17.06 -8.28
C GLU A 164 2.60 -16.37 -7.89
N THR A 165 2.65 -15.77 -6.69
CA THR A 165 3.86 -15.12 -6.14
C THR A 165 4.64 -16.03 -5.18
N GLY A 166 4.20 -17.27 -4.98
CA GLY A 166 4.82 -18.24 -4.08
C GLY A 166 4.67 -17.95 -2.58
N GLN A 167 3.84 -16.96 -2.21
CA GLN A 167 3.59 -16.53 -0.83
C GLN A 167 2.45 -17.34 -0.19
N HIS A 168 2.59 -18.67 -0.16
CA HIS A 168 1.53 -19.57 0.28
C HIS A 168 1.15 -19.39 1.76
N GLU A 169 2.09 -18.91 2.58
CA GLU A 169 1.88 -18.61 4.00
C GLU A 169 0.88 -17.47 4.25
N TRP A 170 0.59 -16.64 3.24
CA TRP A 170 -0.36 -15.52 3.35
C TRP A 170 -1.76 -15.88 2.88
N LYS A 171 -1.99 -17.10 2.39
CA LYS A 171 -3.33 -17.55 2.00
C LYS A 171 -4.28 -17.52 3.20
N LEU A 172 -5.54 -17.21 2.90
CA LEU A 172 -6.60 -17.07 3.89
C LEU A 172 -7.76 -18.01 3.55
N ASP A 173 -8.39 -18.57 4.58
CA ASP A 173 -9.66 -19.29 4.42
C ASP A 173 -10.86 -18.34 4.33
N LYS A 174 -10.72 -17.15 4.93
CA LYS A 174 -11.68 -16.05 4.89
C LYS A 174 -10.97 -14.72 5.03
N ILE A 175 -11.52 -13.67 4.43
CA ILE A 175 -11.06 -12.30 4.69
C ILE A 175 -11.41 -11.94 6.13
N PRO A 176 -10.43 -11.52 6.96
CA PRO A 176 -10.68 -11.09 8.32
C PRO A 176 -11.44 -9.76 8.35
N ASP A 177 -12.17 -9.56 9.45
CA ASP A 177 -12.76 -8.26 9.74
C ASP A 177 -11.64 -7.25 10.00
N ILE A 178 -11.65 -6.14 9.27
CA ILE A 178 -10.73 -5.03 9.49
C ILE A 178 -11.27 -4.16 10.62
N VAL A 179 -10.37 -3.66 11.47
CA VAL A 179 -10.73 -2.85 12.64
C VAL A 179 -10.12 -1.47 12.52
N ASP A 180 -8.83 -1.33 12.75
CA ASP A 180 -8.07 -0.08 12.65
C ASP A 180 -6.84 -0.28 11.74
N ILE A 181 -6.11 0.79 11.45
CA ILE A 181 -4.95 0.74 10.54
C ILE A 181 -3.68 0.18 11.19
N GLY A 182 -3.72 -0.29 12.44
CA GLY A 182 -2.58 -0.86 13.16
C GLY A 182 -1.45 0.10 13.52
N LEU A 183 -1.54 1.37 13.10
CA LEU A 183 -0.58 2.44 13.42
C LEU A 183 -1.10 3.34 14.53
N SER A 184 -0.19 3.79 15.40
CA SER A 184 -0.48 4.89 16.31
C SER A 184 -0.55 6.23 15.56
N CYS A 185 -1.30 7.19 16.11
CA CYS A 185 -1.41 8.52 15.53
C CYS A 185 -0.06 9.26 15.41
N GLY A 186 0.95 8.87 16.21
CA GLY A 186 2.31 9.44 16.15
C GLY A 186 3.00 9.26 14.80
N TRP A 187 2.60 8.29 13.99
CA TRP A 187 3.13 8.12 12.63
C TRP A 187 2.68 9.21 11.65
N LEU A 188 1.56 9.88 11.89
CA LEU A 188 0.99 10.92 11.02
C LEU A 188 0.78 12.26 11.72
N SER A 189 0.94 12.30 13.05
CA SER A 189 0.75 13.53 13.83
C SER A 189 1.79 14.58 13.44
N ARG A 190 1.28 15.79 13.20
CA ARG A 190 2.08 16.99 12.91
C ARG A 190 2.65 17.65 14.16
N SER A 191 2.33 17.12 15.35
CA SER A 191 2.81 17.67 16.60
C SER A 191 4.32 17.47 16.74
N THR A 192 5.07 18.50 17.08
CA THR A 192 6.50 18.34 17.41
C THR A 192 6.73 17.54 18.69
N ARG A 193 5.70 17.45 19.56
CA ARG A 193 5.75 16.69 20.82
C ARG A 193 5.24 15.27 20.69
N ASN A 194 4.27 15.03 19.81
CA ASN A 194 3.56 13.75 19.68
C ASN A 194 3.64 13.15 18.25
N GLY A 195 4.46 13.73 17.38
CA GLY A 195 4.65 13.30 15.99
C GLY A 195 5.87 12.43 15.80
N GLN A 196 6.07 12.01 14.55
CA GLN A 196 7.05 10.99 14.18
C GLN A 196 8.43 11.14 14.83
N PRO A 197 9.09 12.33 14.80
CA PRO A 197 10.41 12.48 15.39
C PRO A 197 10.47 12.20 16.89
N ALA A 198 9.37 12.46 17.62
CA ALA A 198 9.27 12.27 19.06
C ALA A 198 8.81 10.86 19.45
N THR A 199 7.96 10.23 18.63
CA THR A 199 7.30 8.98 19.00
C THR A 199 7.80 7.75 18.24
N VAL A 200 8.56 7.93 17.15
CA VAL A 200 9.03 6.82 16.29
C VAL A 200 10.56 6.82 16.21
N PRO A 201 11.22 5.71 16.60
CA PRO A 201 12.66 5.55 16.45
C PRO A 201 13.20 5.85 15.04
N GLY A 202 14.40 6.44 14.96
CA GLY A 202 14.96 6.92 13.69
C GLY A 202 15.25 5.83 12.66
N ASP A 203 15.64 4.64 13.12
CA ASP A 203 15.85 3.45 12.31
C ASP A 203 14.54 2.94 11.69
N LYS A 204 13.44 2.89 12.47
CA LYS A 204 12.10 2.60 11.95
C LYS A 204 11.67 3.61 10.90
N ARG A 205 11.83 4.91 11.15
CA ARG A 205 11.48 5.97 10.19
C ARG A 205 12.27 5.84 8.88
N ARG A 206 13.58 5.57 8.97
CA ARG A 206 14.44 5.34 7.81
C ARG A 206 13.98 4.13 7.01
N TYR A 207 13.64 3.03 7.68
CA TYR A 207 13.19 1.81 6.99
C TYR A 207 11.81 1.97 6.36
N ALA A 208 10.88 2.67 7.03
CA ALA A 208 9.58 3.02 6.47
C ALA A 208 9.71 3.91 5.22
N ALA A 209 10.63 4.88 5.23
CA ALA A 209 10.92 5.71 4.06
C ALA A 209 11.48 4.89 2.89
N LEU A 210 12.37 3.95 3.16
CA LEU A 210 12.91 3.03 2.15
C LEU A 210 11.80 2.15 1.55
N LEU A 211 11.00 1.48 2.39
CA LEU A 211 9.89 0.64 1.95
C LEU A 211 8.88 1.42 1.12
N ARG A 212 8.50 2.61 1.57
CA ARG A 212 7.58 3.48 0.83
C ARG A 212 8.14 3.85 -0.54
N GLY A 213 9.40 4.29 -0.61
CA GLY A 213 10.03 4.66 -1.88
C GLY A 213 10.10 3.50 -2.86
N ALA A 214 10.47 2.32 -2.36
CA ALA A 214 10.51 1.09 -3.16
C ALA A 214 9.11 0.64 -3.61
N LEU A 215 8.09 0.75 -2.76
CA LEU A 215 6.71 0.39 -3.07
C LEU A 215 6.14 1.32 -4.16
N ILE A 216 6.29 2.64 -4.01
CA ILE A 216 5.84 3.62 -5.01
C ILE A 216 6.52 3.37 -6.35
N SER A 217 7.82 3.11 -6.34
CA SER A 217 8.58 2.80 -7.56
C SER A 217 8.04 1.53 -8.22
N SER A 218 7.76 0.50 -7.43
CA SER A 218 7.25 -0.78 -7.92
C SER A 218 5.86 -0.65 -8.54
N ASP A 219 4.95 0.07 -7.88
CA ASP A 219 3.59 0.34 -8.35
C ASP A 219 3.58 1.18 -9.64
N HIS A 220 4.43 2.21 -9.71
CA HIS A 220 4.54 3.04 -10.92
C HIS A 220 5.10 2.25 -12.11
N LEU A 221 6.14 1.45 -11.90
CA LEU A 221 6.76 0.64 -12.94
C LEU A 221 5.82 -0.47 -13.42
N SER A 222 5.14 -1.18 -12.52
CA SER A 222 4.14 -2.18 -12.89
C SER A 222 2.97 -1.54 -13.64
N SER A 223 2.51 -0.36 -13.19
CA SER A 223 1.44 0.39 -13.85
C SER A 223 1.82 0.86 -15.26
N ALA A 224 3.11 1.06 -15.53
CA ALA A 224 3.66 1.38 -16.84
C ALA A 224 3.95 0.14 -17.72
N ASN A 225 3.54 -1.06 -17.28
CA ASN A 225 3.80 -2.34 -17.94
C ASN A 225 5.30 -2.64 -18.13
N VAL A 226 6.15 -2.18 -17.22
CA VAL A 226 7.57 -2.52 -17.24
C VAL A 226 7.71 -4.00 -16.88
N THR A 227 8.12 -4.81 -17.84
CA THR A 227 8.28 -6.27 -17.69
C THR A 227 9.68 -6.70 -17.27
N SER A 228 10.67 -5.81 -17.44
CA SER A 228 12.06 -6.03 -17.03
C SER A 228 12.62 -4.75 -16.46
N LEU A 229 13.18 -4.84 -15.25
CA LEU A 229 13.94 -3.72 -14.69
C LEU A 229 15.20 -3.45 -15.51
N PRO A 230 15.63 -2.19 -15.65
CA PRO A 230 16.90 -1.88 -16.28
C PRO A 230 18.03 -2.59 -15.51
N PRO A 231 19.12 -2.99 -16.20
CA PRO A 231 20.26 -3.60 -15.54
C PRO A 231 20.85 -2.63 -14.49
N PRO A 232 21.51 -3.16 -13.44
CA PRO A 232 22.19 -2.32 -12.47
C PRO A 232 23.17 -1.37 -13.16
N VAL A 233 23.12 -0.10 -12.77
CA VAL A 233 24.06 0.92 -13.24
C VAL A 233 25.41 0.65 -12.56
N THR A 234 26.40 0.19 -13.30
CA THR A 234 27.78 0.14 -12.78
C THR A 234 28.43 1.48 -13.06
N LEU A 235 28.90 2.18 -12.02
CA LEU A 235 29.60 3.47 -12.21
C LEU A 235 30.83 3.36 -13.14
N LYS A 236 31.39 2.15 -13.31
CA LYS A 236 32.47 1.86 -14.27
C LYS A 236 32.05 2.01 -15.73
N ASP A 237 30.76 1.89 -16.03
CA ASP A 237 30.21 1.97 -17.38
C ASP A 237 29.95 3.42 -17.82
N TYR A 238 30.19 4.40 -16.93
CA TYR A 238 29.94 5.82 -17.16
C TYR A 238 31.23 6.63 -17.08
N GLN A 239 31.48 7.47 -18.08
CA GLN A 239 32.51 8.49 -17.99
C GLN A 239 32.04 9.61 -17.07
N ILE A 240 32.68 9.74 -15.90
CA ILE A 240 32.51 10.91 -15.04
C ILE A 240 33.32 12.04 -15.66
N PHE A 241 32.66 12.98 -16.32
CA PHE A 241 33.28 14.24 -16.71
C PHE A 241 33.63 15.00 -15.43
N ARG A 242 34.92 15.20 -15.19
CA ARG A 242 35.39 16.20 -14.21
C ARG A 242 35.45 17.53 -14.95
N GLU A 243 34.58 18.46 -14.57
CA GLU A 243 34.74 19.88 -14.89
C GLU A 243 35.96 20.46 -14.16
#